data_AF-A0A8T3ZG44-F1
#
_entry.id   AF-A0A8T3ZG44-F1
#
_cell.length_a   1.000
_cell.length_b   1.000
_cell.length_c   1.000
_cell.angle_alpha   90.00
_cell.angle_beta   90.00
_cell.angle_gamma   90.00
#
_symmetry.space_group_name_H-M   'P 1'
#
loop_
_entity.id
_entity.type
_entity.pdbx_description
1 polymer ?
#
loop_
_entity_poly.entity_id
_entity_poly.type
_entity_poly.pdbx_seq_one_letter_code
_entity_poly.pdbx_strand_id
1 'polypeptide(L)'
;MAQIDDIEVTRAILERFGREMGGALNVDVVIGGAGPAGLVAGQRLAERGLKVTIFERKLAPGGGMWGGGMTFPVIVVQEASLPILKGAGIRVERTKKGYYTADSVEAVAKLCAGAIDAGVRIYNAVSIEDVVFRKGRIGGVVINWSAVEIAGMHVDPLSIGSRAVVDATGHAAEICKVTQRKAGELRTPSGNLEGEKSMWAEVGERTVVENTREVFPGLYVAGMAANAVYGAPRMGPIFGGMLLSGERCAQLIVRDLKKR
;
A
#
# COMPACT_ATOMS: atom_id res chain seq x y z
N MET A 1 3.06 -42.11 -5.12
CA MET A 1 2.60 -40.75 -4.71
C MET A 1 1.58 -40.95 -3.61
N ALA A 2 1.53 -40.07 -2.61
CA ALA A 2 0.49 -40.15 -1.59
C ALA A 2 -0.90 -40.00 -2.24
N GLN A 3 -1.90 -40.74 -1.75
CA GLN A 3 -3.29 -40.54 -2.15
C GLN A 3 -3.74 -39.15 -1.69
N ILE A 4 -4.42 -38.41 -2.57
CA ILE A 4 -4.94 -37.06 -2.30
C ILE A 4 -6.44 -37.18 -2.02
N ASP A 5 -6.92 -36.50 -0.98
CA ASP A 5 -8.34 -36.40 -0.62
C ASP A 5 -8.82 -34.96 -0.85
N ASP A 6 -9.79 -34.80 -1.78
CA ASP A 6 -10.34 -33.50 -2.18
C ASP A 6 -11.05 -32.75 -1.03
N ILE A 7 -11.65 -33.49 -0.09
CA ILE A 7 -12.33 -32.90 1.06
C ILE A 7 -11.32 -32.34 2.05
N GLU A 8 -10.23 -33.06 2.29
CA GLU A 8 -9.15 -32.60 3.17
C GLU A 8 -8.40 -31.40 2.59
N VAL A 9 -8.23 -31.33 1.26
CA VAL A 9 -7.69 -30.13 0.58
C VAL A 9 -8.59 -28.91 0.86
N THR A 10 -9.90 -29.06 0.70
CA THR A 10 -10.88 -27.98 0.94
C THR A 10 -10.89 -27.54 2.42
N ARG A 11 -10.91 -28.51 3.34
CA ARG A 11 -10.87 -28.27 4.79
C ARG A 11 -9.63 -27.48 5.19
N ALA A 12 -8.46 -27.90 4.72
CA ALA A 12 -7.19 -27.24 5.02
C ALA A 12 -7.17 -25.76 4.59
N ILE A 13 -7.77 -25.44 3.43
CA ILE A 13 -7.89 -24.05 2.94
C ILE A 13 -8.81 -23.24 3.84
N LEU A 14 -10.02 -23.74 4.13
CA LEU A 14 -11.02 -23.03 4.93
C LEU A 14 -10.53 -22.77 6.37
N GLU A 15 -9.95 -23.78 7.01
CA GLU A 15 -9.45 -23.67 8.38
C GLU A 15 -8.28 -22.70 8.48
N ARG A 16 -7.35 -22.75 7.53
CA ARG A 16 -6.23 -21.81 7.49
C ARG A 16 -6.71 -20.38 7.23
N PHE A 17 -7.57 -20.19 6.22
CA PHE A 17 -8.11 -18.88 5.90
C PHE A 17 -8.88 -18.28 7.09
N GLY A 18 -9.75 -19.06 7.72
CA GLY A 18 -10.51 -18.63 8.88
C GLY A 18 -9.61 -18.21 10.05
N ARG A 19 -8.56 -18.98 10.35
CA ARG A 19 -7.57 -18.64 11.38
C ARG A 19 -6.80 -17.37 11.05
N GLU A 20 -6.30 -17.25 9.83
CA GLU A 20 -5.50 -16.10 9.40
C GLU A 20 -6.35 -14.82 9.32
N MET A 21 -7.57 -14.89 8.80
CA MET A 21 -8.52 -13.77 8.73
C MET A 21 -8.99 -13.37 10.12
N GLY A 22 -9.28 -14.33 11.00
CA GLY A 22 -9.56 -14.06 12.42
C GLY A 22 -8.41 -13.31 13.10
N GLY A 23 -7.17 -13.69 12.77
CA GLY A 23 -5.96 -12.96 13.18
C GLY A 23 -5.91 -11.54 12.63
N ALA A 24 -6.52 -11.22 11.49
CA ALA A 24 -6.47 -9.90 10.87
C ALA A 24 -7.57 -8.93 11.37
N LEU A 25 -8.53 -9.37 12.19
CA LEU A 25 -9.65 -8.53 12.64
C LEU A 25 -9.24 -7.31 13.49
N ASN A 26 -8.10 -7.39 14.18
CA ASN A 26 -7.52 -6.29 14.93
C ASN A 26 -5.98 -6.33 14.82
N VAL A 27 -5.41 -5.29 14.22
CA VAL A 27 -3.97 -5.20 13.89
C VAL A 27 -3.41 -3.83 14.26
N ASP A 28 -2.09 -3.68 14.24
CA ASP A 28 -1.49 -2.36 14.49
C ASP A 28 -1.71 -1.44 13.29
N VAL A 29 -1.49 -1.96 12.08
CA VAL A 29 -1.57 -1.17 10.85
C VAL A 29 -2.32 -1.93 9.76
N VAL A 30 -3.29 -1.25 9.12
CA VAL A 30 -3.87 -1.66 7.85
C VAL A 30 -3.33 -0.79 6.73
N ILE A 31 -2.97 -1.39 5.61
CA ILE A 31 -2.55 -0.69 4.38
C ILE A 31 -3.53 -1.04 3.26
N GLY A 32 -4.11 -0.04 2.61
CA GLY A 32 -4.86 -0.22 1.37
C GLY A 32 -3.95 -0.10 0.16
N GLY A 33 -3.86 -1.15 -0.64
CA GLY A 33 -3.04 -1.23 -1.84
C GLY A 33 -1.68 -1.89 -1.62
N ALA A 34 -1.43 -2.99 -2.33
CA ALA A 34 -0.16 -3.70 -2.34
C ALA A 34 0.75 -3.22 -3.48
N GLY A 35 0.78 -1.90 -3.73
CA GLY A 35 1.74 -1.27 -4.64
C GLY A 35 3.14 -1.11 -4.02
N PRO A 36 4.13 -0.56 -4.76
CA PRO A 36 5.50 -0.43 -4.27
C PRO A 36 5.61 0.30 -2.92
N ALA A 37 4.90 1.42 -2.74
CA ALA A 37 4.91 2.16 -1.49
C ALA A 37 4.26 1.36 -0.34
N GLY A 38 3.14 0.67 -0.59
CA GLY A 38 2.44 -0.14 0.40
C GLY A 38 3.24 -1.36 0.85
N LEU A 39 3.90 -2.05 -0.09
CA LEU A 39 4.78 -3.19 0.20
C LEU A 39 5.98 -2.77 1.04
N VAL A 40 6.67 -1.69 0.68
CA VAL A 40 7.82 -1.19 1.45
C VAL A 40 7.38 -0.70 2.83
N ALA A 41 6.28 0.05 2.93
CA ALA A 41 5.73 0.48 4.21
C ALA A 41 5.40 -0.72 5.10
N GLY A 42 4.71 -1.72 4.54
CA GLY A 42 4.33 -2.93 5.26
C GLY A 42 5.55 -3.69 5.78
N GLN A 43 6.54 -3.94 4.91
CA GLN A 43 7.78 -4.61 5.29
C GLN A 43 8.47 -3.89 6.45
N ARG A 44 8.68 -2.58 6.32
CA ARG A 44 9.38 -1.76 7.33
C ARG A 44 8.63 -1.67 8.65
N LEU A 45 7.29 -1.71 8.63
CA LEU A 45 6.46 -1.76 9.84
C LEU A 45 6.56 -3.13 10.52
N ALA A 46 6.49 -4.21 9.75
CA ALA A 46 6.57 -5.57 10.27
C ALA A 46 7.96 -5.90 10.85
N GLU A 47 9.04 -5.43 10.21
CA GLU A 47 10.42 -5.49 10.74
C GLU A 47 10.57 -4.77 12.11
N ARG A 48 9.64 -3.88 12.45
CA ARG A 48 9.58 -3.18 13.76
C ARG A 48 8.67 -3.88 14.77
N GLY A 49 8.20 -5.10 14.46
CA GLY A 49 7.36 -5.92 15.32
C GLY A 49 5.88 -5.53 15.33
N LEU A 50 5.44 -4.69 14.40
CA LEU A 50 4.03 -4.32 14.28
C LEU A 50 3.27 -5.39 13.48
N LYS A 51 2.04 -5.67 13.87
CA LYS A 51 1.14 -6.54 13.13
C LYS A 51 0.51 -5.77 11.97
N VAL A 52 0.84 -6.16 10.74
CA VAL A 52 0.46 -5.43 9.52
C VAL A 52 -0.37 -6.30 8.59
N THR A 53 -1.49 -5.74 8.11
CA THR A 53 -2.31 -6.35 7.06
C THR A 53 -2.43 -5.41 5.87
N ILE A 54 -2.23 -5.94 4.65
CA ILE A 54 -2.48 -5.24 3.39
C ILE A 54 -3.73 -5.82 2.73
N PHE A 55 -4.64 -4.96 2.29
CA PHE A 55 -5.75 -5.33 1.40
C PHE A 55 -5.49 -4.80 0.00
N GLU A 56 -5.51 -5.69 -0.99
CA GLU A 56 -5.29 -5.40 -2.40
C GLU A 56 -6.50 -5.83 -3.22
N ARG A 57 -7.03 -4.92 -4.04
CA ARG A 57 -8.25 -5.18 -4.81
C ARG A 57 -8.03 -6.14 -5.98
N LYS A 58 -6.82 -6.16 -6.56
CA LYS A 58 -6.50 -7.05 -7.66
C LYS A 58 -6.10 -8.42 -7.13
N LEU A 59 -6.16 -9.43 -8.01
CA LEU A 59 -5.65 -10.76 -7.68
C LEU A 59 -4.11 -10.73 -7.49
N ALA A 60 -3.39 -9.96 -8.30
CA ALA A 60 -1.94 -9.85 -8.19
C ALA A 60 -1.53 -8.60 -7.39
N PRO A 61 -0.78 -8.73 -6.28
CA PRO A 61 -0.11 -7.60 -5.64
C PRO A 61 1.00 -7.05 -6.53
N GLY A 62 1.49 -5.85 -6.22
CA GLY A 62 2.54 -5.15 -6.97
C GLY A 62 2.10 -3.84 -7.63
N GLY A 63 0.78 -3.59 -7.68
CA GLY A 63 0.22 -2.36 -8.25
C GLY A 63 0.63 -2.12 -9.71
N GLY A 64 0.92 -0.88 -10.06
CA GLY A 64 1.25 -0.46 -11.43
C GLY A 64 2.70 -0.71 -11.87
N MET A 65 3.51 -1.39 -11.07
CA MET A 65 4.95 -1.49 -11.31
C MET A 65 5.32 -2.59 -12.31
N TRP A 66 4.50 -3.65 -12.43
CA TRP A 66 4.75 -4.82 -13.28
C TRP A 66 5.16 -4.49 -14.72
N GLY A 67 4.45 -3.56 -15.37
CA GLY A 67 4.66 -3.23 -16.77
C GLY A 67 5.75 -2.18 -17.04
N GLY A 68 6.48 -1.74 -16.01
CA GLY A 68 7.47 -0.67 -16.11
C GLY A 68 6.95 0.57 -16.84
N GLY A 69 7.70 1.05 -17.84
CA GLY A 69 7.29 2.19 -18.68
C GLY A 69 6.75 1.73 -20.03
N MET A 70 5.49 2.04 -20.34
CA MET A 70 4.87 1.71 -21.64
C MET A 70 4.96 0.21 -21.99
N THR A 71 4.78 -0.69 -21.02
CA THR A 71 4.93 -2.16 -21.15
C THR A 71 6.36 -2.66 -21.41
N PHE A 72 7.36 -1.78 -21.33
CA PHE A 72 8.75 -2.21 -21.19
C PHE A 72 9.01 -2.56 -19.73
N PRO A 73 9.34 -3.83 -19.39
CA PRO A 73 9.41 -4.33 -18.02
C PRO A 73 10.70 -3.88 -17.29
N VAL A 74 10.94 -2.57 -17.30
CA VAL A 74 12.09 -1.92 -16.70
C VAL A 74 11.58 -0.71 -15.92
N ILE A 75 12.00 -0.62 -14.67
CA ILE A 75 11.80 0.57 -13.84
C ILE A 75 13.05 1.43 -13.82
N VAL A 76 12.89 2.72 -13.54
CA VAL A 76 14.00 3.62 -13.21
C VAL A 76 13.92 4.01 -11.74
N VAL A 77 15.07 4.11 -11.08
CA VAL A 77 15.21 4.61 -9.71
C VAL A 77 16.45 5.49 -9.56
N GLN A 78 16.48 6.34 -8.54
CA GLN A 78 17.63 7.17 -8.18
C GLN A 78 18.42 6.55 -7.03
N GLU A 79 19.66 7.00 -6.87
CA GLU A 79 20.63 6.53 -5.88
C GLU A 79 20.07 6.40 -4.46
N ALA A 80 19.28 7.38 -4.01
CA ALA A 80 18.71 7.40 -2.66
C ALA A 80 17.84 6.18 -2.33
N SER A 81 17.22 5.56 -3.33
CA SER A 81 16.34 4.38 -3.15
C SER A 81 17.06 3.05 -3.30
N LEU A 82 18.32 3.04 -3.76
CA LEU A 82 19.10 1.82 -3.96
C LEU A 82 19.21 0.91 -2.73
N PRO A 83 19.36 1.43 -1.49
CA PRO A 83 19.40 0.57 -0.32
C PRO A 83 18.16 -0.32 -0.18
N ILE A 84 16.98 0.18 -0.58
CA ILE A 84 15.72 -0.59 -0.55
C ILE A 84 15.79 -1.73 -1.57
N LEU A 85 16.17 -1.44 -2.82
CA LEU A 85 16.25 -2.46 -3.87
C LEU A 85 17.31 -3.52 -3.55
N LYS A 86 18.51 -3.09 -3.17
CA LYS A 86 19.60 -4.00 -2.81
C LYS A 86 19.29 -4.81 -1.56
N GLY A 87 18.63 -4.22 -0.57
CA GLY A 87 18.16 -4.91 0.63
C GLY A 87 17.12 -6.00 0.34
N ALA A 88 16.28 -5.80 -0.69
CA ALA A 88 15.38 -6.82 -1.21
C ALA A 88 16.07 -7.81 -2.19
N GLY A 89 17.38 -7.68 -2.40
CA GLY A 89 18.16 -8.52 -3.31
C GLY A 89 17.87 -8.27 -4.79
N ILE A 90 17.26 -7.15 -5.18
CA ILE A 90 16.92 -6.82 -6.58
C ILE A 90 18.18 -6.39 -7.32
N ARG A 91 18.40 -6.97 -8.51
CA ARG A 91 19.51 -6.57 -9.38
C ARG A 91 19.25 -5.19 -9.97
N VAL A 92 20.27 -4.35 -9.92
CA VAL A 92 20.22 -2.98 -10.43
C VAL A 92 21.39 -2.72 -11.36
N GLU A 93 21.12 -2.07 -12.47
CA GLU A 93 22.13 -1.64 -13.43
C GLU A 93 22.25 -0.12 -13.39
N ARG A 94 23.49 0.38 -13.33
CA ARG A 94 23.74 1.82 -13.36
C ARG A 94 23.58 2.34 -14.78
N THR A 95 22.85 3.45 -14.93
CA THR A 95 22.77 4.18 -16.20
C THR A 95 23.56 5.49 -16.13
N LYS A 96 23.46 6.32 -17.17
CA LYS A 96 24.12 7.63 -17.21
C LYS A 96 23.43 8.60 -16.23
N LYS A 97 24.18 9.55 -15.65
CA LYS A 97 23.67 10.65 -14.82
C LYS A 97 23.00 10.25 -13.48
N GLY A 98 23.45 9.17 -12.83
CA GLY A 98 23.03 8.85 -11.45
C GLY A 98 21.67 8.13 -11.33
N TYR A 99 21.14 7.62 -12.44
CA TYR A 99 19.98 6.75 -12.47
C TYR A 99 20.38 5.27 -12.52
N TYR A 100 19.44 4.43 -12.13
CA TYR A 100 19.59 2.99 -12.13
C TYR A 100 18.32 2.34 -12.69
N THR A 101 18.48 1.22 -13.37
CA THR A 101 17.38 0.41 -13.90
C THR A 101 17.32 -0.93 -13.18
N ALA A 102 16.11 -1.47 -13.09
CA ALA A 102 15.88 -2.84 -12.63
C ALA A 102 14.76 -3.47 -13.45
N ASP A 103 14.77 -4.79 -13.55
CA ASP A 103 13.65 -5.55 -14.10
C ASP A 103 12.43 -5.35 -13.20
N SER A 104 11.31 -4.92 -13.79
CA SER A 104 10.10 -4.59 -13.02
C SER A 104 9.41 -5.82 -12.43
N VAL A 105 9.50 -6.97 -13.10
CA VAL A 105 8.92 -8.24 -12.65
C VAL A 105 9.70 -8.77 -11.46
N GLU A 106 11.03 -8.76 -11.56
CA GLU A 106 11.93 -9.11 -10.45
C GLU A 106 11.67 -8.20 -9.24
N ALA A 107 11.62 -6.89 -9.46
CA ALA A 107 11.45 -5.92 -8.39
C ALA A 107 10.15 -6.15 -7.64
N VAL A 108 9.02 -6.31 -8.35
CA VAL A 108 7.73 -6.55 -7.72
C VAL A 108 7.72 -7.89 -6.99
N ALA A 109 8.19 -8.97 -7.61
CA ALA A 109 8.22 -10.29 -6.98
C ALA A 109 9.00 -10.28 -5.66
N LYS A 110 10.17 -9.64 -5.64
CA LYS A 110 11.03 -9.55 -4.45
C LYS A 110 10.47 -8.62 -3.38
N LEU A 111 9.83 -7.51 -3.75
CA LEU A 111 9.14 -6.65 -2.77
C LEU A 111 7.94 -7.36 -2.12
N CYS A 112 7.17 -8.12 -2.90
CA CYS A 112 6.09 -8.95 -2.37
C CYS A 112 6.62 -10.01 -1.40
N ALA A 113 7.66 -10.76 -1.81
CA ALA A 113 8.29 -11.77 -0.96
C ALA A 113 8.87 -11.15 0.31
N GLY A 114 9.63 -10.06 0.20
CA GLY A 114 10.23 -9.37 1.35
C GLY A 114 9.20 -8.85 2.36
N ALA A 115 8.05 -8.35 1.90
CA ALA A 115 6.96 -7.97 2.80
C ALA A 115 6.38 -9.19 3.55
N ILE A 116 6.12 -10.28 2.83
CA ILE A 116 5.57 -11.52 3.42
C ILE A 116 6.56 -12.13 4.42
N ASP A 117 7.84 -12.21 4.07
CA ASP A 117 8.91 -12.76 4.91
C ASP A 117 9.11 -11.92 6.18
N ALA A 118 8.88 -10.61 6.12
CA ALA A 118 8.87 -9.74 7.28
C ALA A 118 7.65 -9.93 8.21
N GLY A 119 6.64 -10.71 7.78
CA GLY A 119 5.44 -11.02 8.56
C GLY A 119 4.19 -10.24 8.15
N VAL A 120 4.22 -9.53 7.02
CA VAL A 120 3.03 -8.83 6.50
C VAL A 120 2.05 -9.85 5.95
N ARG A 121 0.78 -9.73 6.34
CA ARG A 121 -0.29 -10.51 5.71
C ARG A 121 -0.92 -9.72 4.57
N ILE A 122 -0.97 -10.30 3.37
CA ILE A 122 -1.62 -9.70 2.20
C ILE A 122 -2.90 -10.47 1.88
N TYR A 123 -4.02 -9.77 1.78
CA TYR A 123 -5.28 -10.26 1.25
C TYR A 123 -5.54 -9.58 -0.09
N ASN A 124 -5.38 -10.35 -1.16
CA ASN A 124 -5.68 -9.97 -2.53
C ASN A 124 -7.17 -10.22 -2.86
N ALA A 125 -7.65 -9.64 -3.96
CA ALA A 125 -9.07 -9.64 -4.34
C ALA A 125 -10.03 -9.09 -3.26
N VAL A 126 -9.54 -8.18 -2.41
CA VAL A 126 -10.31 -7.51 -1.36
C VAL A 126 -10.26 -6.01 -1.57
N SER A 127 -11.42 -5.38 -1.74
CA SER A 127 -11.57 -3.93 -1.83
C SER A 127 -11.79 -3.34 -0.45
N ILE A 128 -11.24 -2.14 -0.21
CA ILE A 128 -11.63 -1.28 0.90
C ILE A 128 -12.67 -0.30 0.37
N GLU A 129 -13.91 -0.40 0.84
CA GLU A 129 -15.03 0.42 0.36
C GLU A 129 -15.42 1.56 1.31
N ASP A 130 -15.05 1.43 2.60
CA ASP A 130 -15.27 2.47 3.61
C ASP A 130 -14.23 2.40 4.74
N VAL A 131 -14.38 3.27 5.73
CA VAL A 131 -13.52 3.40 6.91
C VAL A 131 -14.30 3.19 8.20
N VAL A 132 -13.64 2.61 9.20
CA VAL A 132 -14.19 2.56 10.56
C VAL A 132 -13.88 3.88 11.25
N PHE A 133 -14.87 4.75 11.38
CA PHE A 133 -14.74 6.05 12.04
C PHE A 133 -15.29 6.01 13.47
N ARG A 134 -14.47 6.37 14.46
CA ARG A 134 -14.89 6.48 15.86
C ARG A 134 -14.22 7.66 16.54
N LYS A 135 -15.01 8.47 17.27
CA LYS A 135 -14.52 9.58 18.10
C LYS A 135 -13.57 10.55 17.35
N GLY A 136 -13.91 10.91 16.11
CA GLY A 136 -13.10 11.84 15.30
C GLY A 136 -11.85 11.22 14.66
N ARG A 137 -11.71 9.88 14.66
CA ARG A 137 -10.52 9.17 14.20
C ARG A 137 -10.87 7.98 13.31
N ILE A 138 -10.03 7.72 12.32
CA ILE A 138 -10.02 6.45 11.57
C ILE A 138 -9.34 5.38 12.42
N GLY A 139 -10.10 4.33 12.73
CA GLY A 139 -9.67 3.21 13.57
C GLY A 139 -9.74 1.86 12.85
N GLY A 140 -9.77 1.87 11.52
CA GLY A 140 -9.96 0.67 10.73
C GLY A 140 -10.49 0.92 9.33
N VAL A 141 -10.76 -0.16 8.62
CA VAL A 141 -11.30 -0.16 7.26
C VAL A 141 -12.53 -1.07 7.18
N VAL A 142 -13.35 -0.86 6.17
CA VAL A 142 -14.48 -1.70 5.82
C VAL A 142 -14.17 -2.35 4.48
N ILE A 143 -14.17 -3.67 4.46
CA ILE A 143 -13.71 -4.50 3.34
C ILE A 143 -14.81 -5.36 2.76
N ASN A 144 -14.68 -5.63 1.46
CA ASN A 144 -15.53 -6.57 0.74
C ASN A 144 -14.69 -7.31 -0.30
N TRP A 145 -15.18 -8.45 -0.79
CA TRP A 145 -14.54 -9.11 -1.93
C TRP A 145 -14.66 -8.21 -3.16
N SER A 146 -13.57 -7.99 -3.88
CA SER A 146 -13.61 -7.15 -5.09
C SER A 146 -14.54 -7.73 -6.15
N ALA A 147 -14.77 -9.04 -6.16
CA ALA A 147 -15.75 -9.68 -7.03
C ALA A 147 -17.20 -9.24 -6.75
N VAL A 148 -17.56 -8.98 -5.48
CA VAL A 148 -18.90 -8.46 -5.10
C VAL A 148 -19.11 -7.07 -5.68
N GLU A 149 -18.10 -6.20 -5.55
CA GLU A 149 -18.10 -4.84 -6.12
C GLU A 149 -18.20 -4.89 -7.66
N ILE A 150 -17.36 -5.71 -8.31
CA ILE A 150 -17.35 -5.87 -9.78
C ILE A 150 -18.70 -6.40 -10.30
N ALA A 151 -19.31 -7.33 -9.58
CA ALA A 151 -20.60 -7.90 -9.95
C ALA A 151 -21.80 -7.00 -9.63
N GLY A 152 -21.61 -5.92 -8.86
CA GLY A 152 -22.70 -5.04 -8.41
C GLY A 152 -23.69 -5.74 -7.47
N MET A 153 -23.22 -6.71 -6.68
CA MET A 153 -24.07 -7.45 -5.75
C MET A 153 -24.38 -6.62 -4.50
N HIS A 154 -25.58 -6.80 -3.95
CA HIS A 154 -26.00 -6.19 -2.68
C HIS A 154 -25.60 -7.10 -1.51
N VAL A 155 -24.32 -7.07 -1.14
CA VAL A 155 -23.77 -7.85 -0.03
C VAL A 155 -23.02 -6.91 0.90
N ASP A 156 -23.40 -6.91 2.18
CA ASP A 156 -22.79 -6.04 3.18
C ASP A 156 -21.31 -6.37 3.43
N PRO A 157 -20.47 -5.35 3.69
CA PRO A 157 -19.05 -5.52 3.96
C PRO A 157 -18.76 -5.90 5.42
N LEU A 158 -17.49 -6.19 5.72
CA LEU A 158 -17.00 -6.47 7.07
C LEU A 158 -15.98 -5.43 7.54
N SER A 159 -15.89 -5.23 8.86
CA SER A 159 -14.98 -4.25 9.47
C SER A 159 -13.68 -4.88 9.97
N ILE A 160 -12.56 -4.16 9.79
CA ILE A 160 -11.24 -4.52 10.31
C ILE A 160 -10.71 -3.37 11.16
N GLY A 161 -10.38 -3.64 12.41
CA GLY A 161 -9.84 -2.65 13.36
C GLY A 161 -8.33 -2.46 13.20
N SER A 162 -7.88 -1.22 13.35
CA SER A 162 -6.45 -0.89 13.39
C SER A 162 -6.11 0.37 14.19
N ARG A 163 -4.86 0.47 14.63
CA ARG A 163 -4.35 1.69 15.29
C ARG A 163 -3.99 2.77 14.28
N ALA A 164 -3.59 2.39 13.07
CA ALA A 164 -3.32 3.27 11.93
C ALA A 164 -3.76 2.63 10.60
N VAL A 165 -4.25 3.46 9.68
CA VAL A 165 -4.57 3.09 8.30
C VAL A 165 -3.63 3.84 7.36
N VAL A 166 -3.14 3.18 6.31
CA VAL A 166 -2.35 3.78 5.24
C VAL A 166 -3.11 3.68 3.93
N ASP A 167 -3.38 4.82 3.30
CA ASP A 167 -3.81 4.90 1.91
C ASP A 167 -2.57 4.86 0.99
N ALA A 168 -2.33 3.68 0.43
CA ALA A 168 -1.32 3.43 -0.61
C ALA A 168 -2.00 2.97 -1.93
N THR A 169 -3.26 3.38 -2.16
CA THR A 169 -4.08 2.99 -3.32
C THR A 169 -3.69 3.69 -4.62
N GLY A 170 -2.57 4.42 -4.60
CA GLY A 170 -2.04 5.14 -5.75
C GLY A 170 -2.85 6.38 -6.08
N HIS A 171 -2.93 6.70 -7.38
CA HIS A 171 -3.53 7.94 -7.88
C HIS A 171 -4.99 8.17 -7.43
N ALA A 172 -5.74 7.10 -7.17
CA ALA A 172 -7.15 7.17 -6.81
C ALA A 172 -7.40 7.67 -5.37
N ALA A 173 -6.41 7.50 -4.47
CA ALA A 173 -6.51 7.85 -3.04
C ALA A 173 -7.87 7.44 -2.43
N GLU A 174 -8.24 6.17 -2.64
CA GLU A 174 -9.62 5.68 -2.42
C GLU A 174 -10.06 5.84 -0.96
N ILE A 175 -9.17 5.57 -0.01
CA ILE A 175 -9.48 5.68 1.43
C ILE A 175 -9.62 7.15 1.83
N CYS A 176 -8.76 8.03 1.31
CA CYS A 176 -8.87 9.48 1.54
C CYS A 176 -10.15 10.05 0.94
N LYS A 177 -10.54 9.59 -0.25
CA LYS A 177 -11.76 10.02 -0.93
C LYS A 177 -13.01 9.66 -0.13
N VAL A 178 -13.10 8.44 0.39
CA VAL A 178 -14.24 8.06 1.25
C VAL A 178 -14.21 8.79 2.58
N THR A 179 -13.02 8.98 3.17
CA THR A 179 -12.84 9.73 4.43
C THR A 179 -13.29 11.18 4.27
N GLN A 180 -12.86 11.88 3.22
CA GLN A 180 -13.29 13.25 2.93
C GLN A 180 -14.82 13.33 2.78
N ARG A 181 -15.41 12.38 2.04
CA ARG A 181 -16.84 12.38 1.74
C ARG A 181 -17.72 12.09 2.95
N LYS A 182 -17.26 11.24 3.89
CA LYS A 182 -18.11 10.66 4.94
C LYS A 182 -17.67 11.00 6.37
N ALA A 183 -16.40 11.30 6.61
CA ALA A 183 -15.84 11.45 7.96
C ALA A 183 -15.42 12.89 8.30
N GLY A 184 -14.91 13.66 7.34
CA GLY A 184 -14.60 15.08 7.53
C GLY A 184 -13.41 15.57 6.70
N GLU A 185 -12.99 16.81 7.00
CA GLU A 185 -11.93 17.50 6.26
C GLU A 185 -10.57 16.82 6.41
N LEU A 186 -9.84 16.74 5.29
CA LEU A 186 -8.45 16.29 5.25
C LEU A 186 -7.52 17.42 5.72
N ARG A 187 -6.34 17.07 6.22
CA ARG A 187 -5.28 18.02 6.57
C ARG A 187 -4.53 18.51 5.32
N THR A 188 -5.28 19.00 4.36
CA THR A 188 -4.84 19.65 3.12
C THR A 188 -5.18 21.14 3.19
N PRO A 189 -4.55 22.00 2.37
CA PRO A 189 -4.86 23.43 2.36
C PRO A 189 -6.35 23.76 2.21
N SER A 190 -7.08 23.00 1.38
CA SER A 190 -8.50 23.19 1.11
C SER A 190 -9.45 22.41 2.01
N GLY A 191 -8.94 21.55 2.91
CA GLY A 191 -9.76 20.54 3.60
C GLY A 191 -10.22 19.37 2.72
N ASN A 192 -9.93 19.40 1.41
CA ASN A 192 -10.35 18.41 0.40
C ASN A 192 -9.14 17.79 -0.31
N LEU A 193 -9.37 16.77 -1.14
CA LEU A 193 -8.38 16.27 -2.09
C LEU A 193 -7.99 17.38 -3.08
N GLU A 194 -6.71 17.72 -3.12
CA GLU A 194 -6.18 18.79 -4.00
C GLU A 194 -6.05 18.34 -5.47
N GLY A 195 -5.95 17.03 -5.72
CA GLY A 195 -5.89 16.43 -7.05
C GLY A 195 -4.48 16.36 -7.64
N GLU A 196 -4.15 15.22 -8.27
CA GLU A 196 -2.88 15.06 -8.97
C GLU A 196 -2.73 16.06 -10.14
N LYS A 197 -1.52 16.61 -10.31
CA LYS A 197 -1.16 17.46 -11.46
C LYS A 197 -0.44 16.68 -12.56
N SER A 198 -0.36 17.31 -13.73
CA SER A 198 0.38 16.81 -14.91
C SER A 198 1.84 16.48 -14.60
N MET A 199 2.47 15.73 -15.51
CA MET A 199 3.80 15.14 -15.30
C MET A 199 4.90 16.19 -15.09
N TRP A 200 5.62 16.06 -13.98
CA TRP A 200 6.89 16.72 -13.70
C TRP A 200 7.70 15.83 -12.76
N ALA A 201 8.54 14.97 -13.33
CA ALA A 201 9.18 13.87 -12.61
C ALA A 201 10.02 14.32 -11.41
N GLU A 202 10.87 15.33 -11.58
CA GLU A 202 11.71 15.85 -10.52
C GLU A 202 10.90 16.34 -9.31
N VAL A 203 9.87 17.17 -9.55
CA VAL A 203 9.01 17.68 -8.48
C VAL A 203 8.16 16.56 -7.91
N GLY A 204 7.60 15.68 -8.73
CA GLY A 204 6.78 14.55 -8.31
C GLY A 204 7.52 13.60 -7.36
N GLU A 205 8.75 13.21 -7.71
CA GLU A 205 9.59 12.30 -6.91
C GLU A 205 10.02 12.91 -5.57
N ARG A 206 10.30 14.21 -5.53
CA ARG A 206 10.60 14.91 -4.27
C ARG A 206 9.34 15.02 -3.41
N THR A 207 8.28 15.57 -3.99
CA THR A 207 7.04 15.90 -3.26
C THR A 207 6.32 14.67 -2.76
N VAL A 208 6.41 13.52 -3.42
CA VAL A 208 5.73 12.31 -2.93
C VAL A 208 6.26 11.85 -1.58
N VAL A 209 7.56 11.99 -1.35
CA VAL A 209 8.16 11.71 -0.04
C VAL A 209 7.76 12.80 0.95
N GLU A 210 7.84 14.09 0.59
CA GLU A 210 7.45 15.21 1.46
C GLU A 210 5.99 15.14 1.93
N ASN A 211 5.09 14.81 1.00
CA ASN A 211 3.65 14.69 1.17
C ASN A 211 3.22 13.40 1.89
N THR A 212 4.16 12.47 2.15
CA THR A 212 3.89 11.29 2.98
C THR A 212 3.75 11.72 4.43
N ARG A 213 2.52 11.71 4.96
CA ARG A 213 2.17 12.12 6.33
C ARG A 213 0.78 11.65 6.77
N GLU A 214 0.43 11.89 8.03
CA GLU A 214 -0.94 11.70 8.56
C GLU A 214 -1.87 12.78 7.98
N VAL A 215 -2.77 12.38 7.08
CA VAL A 215 -3.71 13.26 6.37
C VAL A 215 -5.00 13.48 7.15
N PHE A 216 -5.38 12.56 8.02
CA PHE A 216 -6.54 12.65 8.90
C PHE A 216 -6.20 11.87 10.16
N PRO A 217 -6.73 12.19 11.37
CA PRO A 217 -6.46 11.40 12.56
C PRO A 217 -6.61 9.88 12.30
N GLY A 218 -5.48 9.18 12.22
CA GLY A 218 -5.37 7.74 12.01
C GLY A 218 -5.28 7.25 10.59
N LEU A 219 -5.30 8.16 9.63
CA LEU A 219 -5.08 7.88 8.23
C LEU A 219 -3.80 8.57 7.74
N TYR A 220 -2.90 7.77 7.18
CA TYR A 220 -1.67 8.20 6.55
C TYR A 220 -1.76 7.98 5.05
N VAL A 221 -0.97 8.73 4.28
CA VAL A 221 -0.87 8.57 2.83
C VAL A 221 0.55 8.21 2.44
N ALA A 222 0.70 7.33 1.44
CA ALA A 222 1.98 6.94 0.86
C ALA A 222 1.87 6.69 -0.65
N GLY A 223 3.00 6.77 -1.35
CA GLY A 223 3.07 6.67 -2.81
C GLY A 223 2.23 7.75 -3.49
N MET A 224 1.72 7.46 -4.69
CA MET A 224 0.96 8.43 -5.47
C MET A 224 -0.31 8.96 -4.79
N ALA A 225 -0.86 8.25 -3.80
CA ALA A 225 -1.96 8.78 -3.00
C ALA A 225 -1.54 10.07 -2.27
N ALA A 226 -0.28 10.17 -1.82
CA ALA A 226 0.22 11.38 -1.17
C ALA A 226 0.22 12.59 -2.12
N ASN A 227 0.67 12.42 -3.37
CA ASN A 227 0.65 13.52 -4.35
C ASN A 227 -0.76 13.85 -4.84
N ALA A 228 -1.63 12.86 -4.99
CA ALA A 228 -3.03 13.08 -5.33
C ALA A 228 -3.77 13.86 -4.24
N VAL A 229 -3.50 13.54 -2.98
CA VAL A 229 -4.09 14.23 -1.81
C VAL A 229 -3.60 15.66 -1.69
N TYR A 230 -2.31 15.92 -1.93
CA TYR A 230 -1.66 17.21 -1.67
C TYR A 230 -1.37 18.06 -2.91
N GLY A 231 -1.88 17.70 -4.08
CA GLY A 231 -1.92 18.64 -5.21
C GLY A 231 -0.61 18.72 -5.98
N ALA A 232 0.12 17.60 -6.09
CA ALA A 232 1.47 17.55 -6.66
C ALA A 232 1.53 16.80 -8.01
N PRO A 233 2.55 17.08 -8.84
CA PRO A 233 2.78 16.39 -10.11
C PRO A 233 2.99 14.87 -9.97
N ARG A 234 2.60 14.13 -11.02
CA ARG A 234 3.04 12.74 -11.24
C ARG A 234 4.46 12.66 -11.77
N MET A 235 5.11 11.51 -11.57
CA MET A 235 6.50 11.29 -12.02
C MET A 235 6.71 10.36 -13.21
N GLY A 236 5.71 9.58 -13.61
CA GLY A 236 5.88 8.61 -14.69
C GLY A 236 6.63 7.35 -14.23
N PRO A 237 7.39 6.67 -15.10
CA PRO A 237 7.98 5.35 -14.82
C PRO A 237 9.30 5.42 -14.03
N ILE A 238 9.34 6.26 -13.00
CA ILE A 238 10.42 6.35 -12.02
C ILE A 238 9.84 6.11 -10.63
N PHE A 239 10.49 5.25 -9.84
CA PHE A 239 9.87 4.64 -8.66
C PHE A 239 10.62 4.89 -7.36
N GLY A 240 11.73 5.65 -7.38
CA GLY A 240 12.53 5.88 -6.17
C GLY A 240 11.73 6.58 -5.07
N GLY A 241 10.96 7.60 -5.44
CA GLY A 241 10.06 8.32 -4.54
C GLY A 241 8.96 7.44 -3.97
N MET A 242 8.43 6.47 -4.73
CA MET A 242 7.44 5.50 -4.21
C MET A 242 8.00 4.65 -3.08
N LEU A 243 9.21 4.12 -3.26
CA LEU A 243 9.86 3.25 -2.28
C LEU A 243 10.23 4.05 -1.02
N LEU A 244 10.82 5.23 -1.20
CA LEU A 244 11.18 6.12 -0.10
C LEU A 244 9.96 6.66 0.65
N SER A 245 8.85 6.90 -0.06
CA SER A 245 7.57 7.27 0.54
C SER A 245 7.04 6.15 1.46
N GLY A 246 7.10 4.89 1.02
CA GLY A 246 6.73 3.75 1.86
C GLY A 246 7.56 3.67 3.14
N GLU A 247 8.88 3.82 3.03
CA GLU A 247 9.79 3.81 4.17
C GLU A 247 9.54 4.97 5.15
N ARG A 248 9.32 6.18 4.63
CA ARG A 248 8.94 7.34 5.43
C ARG A 248 7.61 7.13 6.15
N CYS A 249 6.61 6.56 5.47
CA CYS A 249 5.31 6.27 6.07
C CYS A 249 5.46 5.37 7.29
N ALA A 250 6.26 4.29 7.15
CA ALA A 250 6.56 3.38 8.25
C ALA A 250 7.24 4.09 9.43
N GLN A 251 8.23 4.96 9.17
CA GLN A 251 8.92 5.73 10.20
C GLN A 251 7.97 6.65 10.98
N LEU A 252 7.05 7.33 10.29
CA LEU A 252 6.08 8.23 10.91
C LEU A 252 5.12 7.45 11.82
N ILE A 253 4.58 6.33 11.34
CA ILE A 253 3.66 5.49 12.11
C ILE A 253 4.34 4.92 13.35
N VAL A 254 5.54 4.37 13.23
CA VAL A 254 6.30 3.84 14.38
C VAL A 254 6.51 4.93 15.43
N ARG A 255 6.89 6.14 15.00
CA ARG A 255 7.08 7.28 15.91
C ARG A 255 5.78 7.66 16.60
N ASP A 256 4.67 7.73 15.86
CA ASP A 256 3.39 8.21 16.39
C ASP A 256 2.70 7.16 17.28
N LEU A 257 2.90 5.85 17.02
CA LEU A 257 2.41 4.77 17.86
C LEU A 257 3.22 4.59 19.17
N LYS A 258 4.48 5.03 19.21
CA LYS A 258 5.30 5.04 20.45
C LYS A 258 4.93 6.17 21.41
N LYS A 259 4.31 7.25 20.92
CA LYS A 259 3.90 8.41 21.72
C LYS A 259 2.54 8.24 22.40
N ARG A 260 1.87 7.11 22.16
CA ARG A 260 0.54 6.79 22.66
C ARG A 260 0.62 5.60 23.59
#